data_AF-A0A2E0PTQ0-F1
#
_entry.id   AF-A0A2E0PTQ0-F1
#
_cell.length_a   1.000
_cell.length_b   1.000
_cell.length_c   1.000
_cell.angle_alpha   90.00
_cell.angle_beta   90.00
_cell.angle_gamma   90.00
#
_symmetry.space_group_name_H-M   'P 1'
#
loop_
_entity.id
_entity.type
_entity.pdbx_description
1 polymer ?
#
loop_
_entity_poly.entity_id
_entity_poly.type
_entity_poly.pdbx_seq_one_letter_code
_entity_poly.pdbx_strand_id
1 'polypeptide(L)'
;MIQGDKILAIIRRFILYITLITLLLVAATFAYNNSAVVSIDLWITQFEDIPISIAFVLIFSLGWIFGLFTVGVALIRTASDRRKLRRKLRAVELEIDNIRRRPL
;
A
#
# COMPACT_ATOMS: atom_id res chain seq x y z
N MET A 1 5.95 -1.22 -27.02
CA MET A 1 5.35 -0.71 -25.77
C MET A 1 5.32 -1.75 -24.62
N ILE A 2 5.21 -3.07 -24.90
CA ILE A 2 5.07 -4.15 -23.89
C ILE A 2 6.34 -4.41 -23.04
N GLN A 3 7.54 -4.07 -23.54
CA GLN A 3 8.80 -4.36 -22.85
C GLN A 3 9.07 -3.42 -21.66
N GLY A 4 8.64 -2.15 -21.75
CA GLY A 4 8.81 -1.16 -20.67
C GLY A 4 7.98 -1.48 -19.42
N ASP A 5 6.75 -1.97 -19.61
CA ASP A 5 5.86 -2.33 -18.50
C ASP A 5 6.40 -3.50 -17.66
N LYS A 6 7.07 -4.46 -18.30
CA LYS A 6 7.70 -5.60 -17.62
C LYS A 6 8.89 -5.17 -16.77
N ILE A 7 9.73 -4.28 -17.30
CA ILE A 7 10.90 -3.75 -16.58
C ILE A 7 10.46 -2.95 -15.35
N LEU A 8 9.44 -2.09 -15.50
CA LEU A 8 8.90 -1.33 -14.38
C LEU A 8 8.32 -2.24 -13.28
N ALA A 9 7.65 -3.32 -13.66
CA ALA A 9 7.12 -4.29 -12.70
C ALA A 9 8.24 -5.03 -11.93
N ILE A 10 9.35 -5.36 -12.61
CA ILE A 10 10.52 -6.00 -11.97
C ILE A 10 11.19 -5.02 -11.00
N ILE A 11 11.44 -3.77 -11.42
CA ILE A 11 12.02 -2.72 -10.57
C ILE A 11 11.16 -2.51 -9.32
N ARG A 12 9.84 -2.44 -9.47
CA ARG A 12 8.91 -2.27 -8.34
C ARG A 12 9.01 -3.43 -7.35
N ARG A 13 9.07 -4.67 -7.83
CA ARG A 13 9.23 -5.86 -6.98
C ARG A 13 10.58 -5.83 -6.26
N PHE A 14 11.64 -5.48 -6.96
CA PHE A 14 12.99 -5.39 -6.40
C PHE A 14 13.08 -4.33 -5.29
N ILE A 15 12.56 -3.13 -5.53
CA ILE A 15 12.45 -2.06 -4.52
C ILE A 15 11.63 -2.56 -3.32
N LEU A 16 10.50 -3.23 -3.57
CA LEU A 16 9.67 -3.75 -2.49
C LEU A 16 10.41 -4.78 -1.64
N TYR A 17 11.11 -5.74 -2.25
CA TYR A 17 11.88 -6.73 -1.51
C TYR A 17 13.04 -6.11 -0.73
N ILE A 18 13.78 -5.17 -1.32
CA ILE A 18 14.85 -4.43 -0.61
C ILE A 18 14.29 -3.69 0.59
N THR A 19 13.18 -2.99 0.44
CA THR A 19 12.53 -2.26 1.53
C THR A 19 12.10 -3.21 2.64
N LEU A 20 11.49 -4.36 2.31
CA LEU A 20 11.09 -5.37 3.29
C LEU A 20 12.28 -5.97 4.04
N ILE A 21 13.36 -6.33 3.32
CA ILE A 21 14.58 -6.86 3.93
C ILE A 21 15.21 -5.82 4.84
N THR A 22 15.30 -4.56 4.39
CA THR A 22 15.86 -3.47 5.19
C THR A 22 15.05 -3.25 6.46
N LEU A 23 13.71 -3.22 6.36
CA LEU A 23 12.82 -3.11 7.52
C LEU A 23 13.02 -4.27 8.50
N LEU A 24 13.11 -5.51 8.00
CA LEU A 24 13.35 -6.68 8.82
C LEU A 24 14.67 -6.57 9.58
N LEU A 25 15.75 -6.17 8.90
CA LEU A 25 17.07 -6.00 9.51
C LEU A 25 17.04 -4.90 10.57
N VAL A 26 16.45 -3.74 10.27
CA VAL A 26 16.31 -2.65 11.23
C VAL A 26 15.52 -3.10 12.45
N ALA A 27 14.40 -3.80 12.27
CA ALA A 27 13.58 -4.33 13.36
C ALA A 27 14.34 -5.35 14.21
N ALA A 28 15.08 -6.27 13.58
CA ALA A 28 15.86 -7.28 14.27
C ALA A 28 17.02 -6.66 15.07
N THR A 29 17.77 -5.73 14.47
CA THR A 29 18.84 -4.99 15.15
C THR A 29 18.29 -4.13 16.29
N PHE A 30 17.14 -3.48 16.08
CA PHE A 30 16.46 -2.73 17.14
C PHE A 30 16.07 -3.65 18.29
N ALA A 31 15.46 -4.81 18.00
CA ALA A 31 15.04 -5.76 19.02
C ALA A 31 16.23 -6.34 19.81
N TYR A 32 17.33 -6.65 19.13
CA TYR A 32 18.54 -7.17 19.76
C TYR A 32 19.20 -6.13 20.70
N ASN A 33 19.28 -4.87 20.28
CA ASN A 33 19.91 -3.82 21.08
C ASN A 33 19.00 -3.25 22.19
N ASN A 34 17.68 -3.45 22.08
CA ASN A 34 16.69 -2.91 23.03
C ASN A 34 15.95 -4.07 23.72
N SER A 35 16.70 -4.85 24.51
CA SER A 35 16.17 -5.95 25.34
C SER A 35 15.52 -5.47 26.65
N ALA A 36 15.54 -4.16 26.92
CA ALA A 36 14.87 -3.57 28.05
C ALA A 36 13.37 -3.88 28.03
N VAL A 37 12.84 -4.19 29.21
CA VAL A 37 11.42 -4.47 29.43
C VAL A 37 10.74 -3.28 30.10
N VAL A 38 9.46 -3.08 29.80
CA VAL A 38 8.62 -2.02 30.34
C VAL A 38 7.27 -2.57 30.77
N SER A 39 6.72 -1.99 31.83
CA SER A 39 5.34 -2.23 32.22
C SER A 39 4.42 -1.26 31.47
N ILE A 40 3.37 -1.79 30.84
CA ILE A 40 2.37 -1.04 30.08
C ILE A 40 1.04 -1.15 30.82
N ASP A 41 0.59 -0.03 31.39
CA ASP A 41 -0.75 0.07 31.96
C ASP A 41 -1.72 0.58 30.89
N LEU A 42 -2.67 -0.28 30.49
CA LEU A 42 -3.71 0.05 29.51
C LEU A 42 -5.05 0.43 30.16
N TRP A 43 -5.04 0.90 31.41
CA TRP A 43 -6.21 1.28 32.23
C TRP A 43 -7.13 0.10 32.62
N ILE A 44 -7.36 -0.84 31.70
CA ILE A 44 -8.18 -2.04 31.87
C ILE A 44 -7.29 -3.23 32.28
N THR A 45 -6.04 -3.26 31.79
CA THR A 45 -5.09 -4.35 32.03
C THR A 45 -3.67 -3.80 32.12
N GLN A 46 -2.88 -4.30 33.07
CA GLN A 46 -1.45 -4.03 33.17
C GLN A 46 -0.67 -5.21 32.63
N PHE A 47 0.26 -4.95 31.71
CA PHE A 47 1.22 -5.92 31.24
C PHE A 47 2.59 -5.59 31.80
N GLU A 48 3.19 -6.54 32.51
CA GLU A 48 4.54 -6.40 33.07
C GLU A 48 5.57 -7.07 32.17
N ASP A 49 6.81 -6.60 32.27
CA ASP A 49 7.98 -7.16 31.59
C ASP A 49 7.84 -7.32 30.06
N ILE A 50 7.09 -6.44 29.39
CA ILE A 50 7.03 -6.44 27.93
C ILE A 50 8.33 -5.87 27.37
N PRO A 51 9.06 -6.60 26.51
CA PRO A 51 10.20 -6.04 25.78
C PRO A 51 9.76 -4.82 24.97
N ILE A 52 10.45 -3.69 25.12
CA ILE A 52 10.17 -2.44 24.38
C ILE A 52 10.11 -2.70 22.87
N SER A 53 10.96 -3.59 22.39
CA SER A 53 11.00 -4.04 21.00
C SER A 53 9.67 -4.62 20.51
N ILE A 54 8.95 -5.39 21.33
CA ILE A 54 7.64 -5.96 20.97
C ILE A 54 6.59 -4.85 20.89
N ALA A 55 6.54 -3.95 21.89
CA ALA A 55 5.60 -2.84 21.88
C ALA A 55 5.80 -1.94 20.65
N PHE A 56 7.05 -1.64 20.32
CA PHE A 56 7.41 -0.87 19.13
C PHE A 56 7.01 -1.57 17.84
N VAL A 57 7.31 -2.87 17.69
CA VAL A 57 6.94 -3.66 16.52
C VAL A 57 5.42 -3.71 16.34
N LEU A 58 4.65 -3.83 17.43
CA LEU A 58 3.18 -3.85 17.36
C LEU A 58 2.62 -2.51 16.85
N ILE A 59 3.03 -1.39 17.45
CA ILE A 59 2.56 -0.06 17.05
C ILE A 59 2.99 0.25 15.61
N PHE A 60 4.24 -0.08 15.25
CA PHE A 60 4.75 0.09 13.90
C PHE A 60 3.97 -0.75 12.89
N SER A 61 3.71 -2.03 13.20
CA SER A 61 2.94 -2.92 12.34
C SER A 61 1.51 -2.43 12.14
N LEU A 62 0.86 -1.94 13.20
CA LEU A 62 -0.48 -1.34 13.12
C LEU A 62 -0.49 -0.11 12.22
N GLY A 63 0.46 0.81 12.42
CA GLY A 63 0.61 2.00 11.57
C GLY A 63 0.87 1.63 10.11
N TRP A 64 1.68 0.61 9.86
CA TRP A 64 1.98 0.14 8.51
C TRP A 64 0.78 -0.51 7.82
N ILE A 65 0.02 -1.37 8.53
CA ILE A 65 -1.24 -1.95 8.04
C ILE A 65 -2.22 -0.82 7.68
N PHE A 66 -2.35 0.18 8.55
CA PHE A 66 -3.23 1.32 8.31
C PHE A 66 -2.79 2.12 7.07
N GLY A 67 -1.49 2.39 6.91
CA GLY A 67 -0.94 3.04 5.72
C GLY A 67 -1.20 2.25 4.44
N LEU A 68 -0.99 0.92 4.46
CA LEU A 68 -1.31 0.04 3.33
C LEU A 68 -2.79 0.08 2.99
N PHE A 69 -3.65 0.07 4.00
CA PHE A 69 -5.09 0.15 3.84
C PHE A 69 -5.49 1.46 3.15
N THR A 70 -4.98 2.61 3.61
CA THR A 70 -5.25 3.92 3.00
C THR A 70 -4.83 3.96 1.52
N VAL A 71 -3.62 3.48 1.20
CA VAL A 71 -3.14 3.42 -0.19
C VAL A 71 -3.98 2.46 -1.03
N GLY A 72 -4.37 1.31 -0.46
CA GLY A 72 -5.23 0.33 -1.12
C GLY A 72 -6.57 0.94 -1.54
N VAL A 73 -7.24 1.66 -0.63
CA VAL A 73 -8.49 2.37 -0.92
C VAL A 73 -8.29 3.42 -2.03
N ALA A 74 -7.21 4.19 -1.98
CA ALA A 74 -6.89 5.18 -3.01
C ALA A 74 -6.70 4.53 -4.39
N LEU A 75 -5.96 3.41 -4.47
CA LEU A 75 -5.73 2.69 -5.72
C LEU A 75 -7.02 2.11 -6.31
N ILE A 76 -7.90 1.55 -5.47
CA ILE A 76 -9.21 1.04 -5.90
C ILE A 76 -10.05 2.19 -6.49
N ARG A 77 -10.07 3.34 -5.84
CA ARG A 77 -10.77 4.54 -6.34
C ARG A 77 -10.21 4.99 -7.69
N THR A 78 -8.90 5.14 -7.81
CA THR A 78 -8.25 5.51 -9.08
C THR A 78 -8.53 4.51 -10.20
N ALA A 79 -8.53 3.20 -9.90
CA ALA A 79 -8.86 2.16 -10.87
C ALA A 79 -10.32 2.24 -11.34
N SER A 80 -11.25 2.52 -10.43
CA SER A 80 -12.66 2.73 -10.72
C SER A 80 -12.87 3.98 -11.59
N ASP A 81 -12.25 5.10 -11.23
CA ASP A 81 -12.32 6.35 -11.98
C ASP A 81 -11.78 6.18 -13.40
N ARG A 82 -10.66 5.46 -13.55
CA ARG A 82 -10.09 5.14 -14.86
C ARG A 82 -11.04 4.28 -15.71
N ARG A 83 -11.73 3.31 -15.11
CA ARG A 83 -12.75 2.50 -15.82
C ARG A 83 -13.94 3.36 -16.24
N LYS A 84 -14.44 4.23 -15.36
CA LYS A 84 -15.55 5.14 -15.65
C LYS A 84 -15.21 6.11 -16.78
N LEU A 85 -14.01 6.69 -16.74
CA LEU A 85 -13.55 7.65 -17.75
C LEU A 85 -13.40 6.99 -19.13
N ARG A 86 -12.88 5.76 -19.18
CA ARG A 86 -12.80 4.97 -20.43
C ARG A 86 -14.17 4.63 -21.02
N ARG A 87 -15.17 4.32 -20.17
CA ARG A 87 -16.54 4.07 -20.64
C ARG A 87 -17.16 5.34 -21.23
N LYS A 88 -16.99 6.49 -20.57
CA LYS A 88 -17.47 7.79 -21.07
C LYS A 88 -16.83 8.14 -22.42
N LEU A 89 -15.51 7.96 -22.53
CA LEU A 89 -14.79 8.23 -23.79
C LEU A 89 -15.38 7.41 -24.95
N ARG A 90 -15.57 6.10 -24.75
CA ARG A 90 -16.16 5.22 -25.78
C ARG A 90 -17.59 5.62 -26.15
N ALA A 91 -18.40 6.05 -25.18
CA ALA A 91 -19.76 6.49 -25.44
C ALA A 91 -19.78 7.74 -26.35
N VAL A 92 -18.93 8.72 -26.05
CA VAL A 92 -18.78 9.94 -26.86
C VAL A 92 -18.24 9.61 -28.27
N GLU A 93 -17.25 8.72 -28.38
CA GLU A 93 -16.73 8.26 -29.67
C GLU A 93 -17.83 7.62 -30.54
N LEU A 94 -18.71 6.80 -29.94
CA LEU A 94 -19.85 6.19 -30.63
C LEU A 94 -20.90 7.21 -31.05
N GLU A 95 -21.19 8.22 -30.22
CA GLU A 95 -22.13 9.29 -30.57
C GLU A 95 -21.63 10.11 -31.76
N ILE A 96 -20.34 10.48 -31.77
CA ILE A 96 -19.73 11.22 -32.89
C ILE A 96 -19.80 10.39 -34.17
N ASP A 97 -19.45 9.10 -34.13
CA ASP A 97 -19.51 8.22 -35.28
C ASP A 97 -20.95 8.06 -35.81
N ASN A 98 -21.93 7.95 -34.92
CA ASN A 98 -23.35 7.88 -35.29
C ASN A 98 -23.84 9.17 -35.97
N ILE A 99 -23.47 10.35 -35.44
CA ILE A 99 -23.78 11.65 -36.08
C ILE A 99 -23.14 11.72 -37.47
N ARG A 100 -21.89 11.29 -37.62
CA ARG A 100 -21.15 11.34 -38.89
C ARG A 100 -21.73 10.42 -39.97
N ARG A 101 -22.42 9.35 -39.56
CA ARG A 101 -23.03 8.35 -40.46
C ARG A 101 -24.48 8.65 -40.83
N ARG A 102 -25.12 9.67 -40.24
CA ARG A 102 -26.45 10.09 -40.68
C ARG A 102 -26.35 10.83 -42.03
N PRO A 103 -27.00 10.35 -43.11
CA PRO A 103 -27.13 11.13 -44.32
C PRO A 103 -28.05 12.32 -44.04
N LEU A 104 -27.71 13.48 -44.63
CA LEU A 104 -28.54 14.70 -44.61
C LEU A 104 -29.91 14.44 -45.26
#